data_AF-A0AAE1WUD5-F1
#
_entry.id   AF-A0AAE1WUD5-F1
#
_cell.length_a   1.000
_cell.length_b   1.000
_cell.length_c   1.000
_cell.angle_alpha   90.00
_cell.angle_beta   90.00
_cell.angle_gamma   90.00
#
_symmetry.space_group_name_H-M   'P 1'
#
loop_
_entity.id
_entity.type
_entity.pdbx_description
1 polymer ?
#
loop_
_entity_poly.entity_id
_entity_poly.type
_entity_poly.pdbx_seq_one_letter_code
_entity_poly.pdbx_strand_id
1 'polypeptide(L)'
;MASISANSLHFLTALLSISIPALDLSHNNLSGDLPILNFSLLENLTFLNLSYNDFTECGISDSHFFERFNLSSFIRSGLVPNHKEFRIKAVLLLVGFPVLVLVLVVFWGWLCFLRRSNKHKFTPSILKAATDGFSVRNLVGKNGRASVFRGVLRDGSEVRVEIYLGAMSIENRRRFVQQCEILVQLQHKT
;
A
#
# COMPACT_ATOMS: atom_id res chain seq x y z
N MET A 1 -3.94 40.16 5.53
CA MET A 1 -4.74 39.17 6.30
C MET A 1 -5.92 39.90 6.91
N ALA A 2 -7.06 39.89 6.24
CA ALA A 2 -8.33 40.34 6.80
C ALA A 2 -9.28 39.16 6.70
N SER A 3 -9.28 38.35 7.76
CA SER A 3 -10.33 37.37 7.99
C SER A 3 -11.58 38.17 8.32
N ILE A 4 -12.55 38.20 7.41
CA ILE A 4 -13.90 38.63 7.76
C ILE A 4 -14.51 37.46 8.53
N SER A 5 -14.08 37.30 9.78
CA SER A 5 -14.54 36.25 10.68
C SER A 5 -15.91 36.63 11.21
N ALA A 6 -16.91 35.80 10.92
CA ALA A 6 -18.13 35.56 11.72
C ALA A 6 -19.03 36.75 12.14
N ASN A 7 -18.70 38.00 11.80
CA ASN A 7 -19.47 39.20 12.17
C ASN A 7 -20.03 39.97 10.95
N SER A 8 -19.85 39.49 9.72
CA SER A 8 -20.29 40.22 8.51
C SER A 8 -21.75 40.00 8.11
N LEU A 9 -22.47 39.05 8.71
CA LEU A 9 -23.86 38.75 8.36
C LEU A 9 -24.90 39.70 8.99
N HIS A 10 -24.46 40.67 9.78
CA HIS A 10 -25.29 41.81 10.18
C HIS A 10 -25.69 42.70 8.97
N PHE A 11 -25.06 42.50 7.82
CA PHE A 11 -25.50 43.11 6.57
C PHE A 11 -26.77 42.45 6.00
N LEU A 12 -26.97 41.12 6.14
CA LEU A 12 -28.16 40.46 5.59
C LEU A 12 -29.45 40.86 6.31
N THR A 13 -29.38 41.14 7.62
CA THR A 13 -30.53 41.69 8.36
C THR A 13 -30.88 43.10 7.88
N ALA A 14 -29.88 43.91 7.52
CA ALA A 14 -30.10 45.21 6.87
C ALA A 14 -30.61 45.08 5.43
N LEU A 15 -30.23 44.01 4.70
CA LEU A 15 -30.78 43.73 3.37
C LEU A 15 -32.19 43.16 3.42
N LEU A 16 -32.62 42.47 4.47
CA LEU A 16 -34.03 42.07 4.63
C LEU A 16 -34.96 43.30 4.69
N SER A 17 -34.47 44.44 5.21
CA SER A 17 -35.21 45.71 5.17
C SER A 17 -35.17 46.44 3.83
N ILE A 18 -34.32 46.01 2.88
CA ILE A 18 -34.14 46.66 1.58
C ILE A 18 -34.48 45.62 0.50
N SER A 19 -35.60 45.82 -0.20
CA SER A 19 -36.05 44.91 -1.27
C SER A 19 -35.13 44.99 -2.50
N ILE A 20 -33.97 44.33 -2.45
CA ILE A 20 -32.93 44.42 -3.48
C ILE A 20 -33.16 43.37 -4.57
N PRO A 21 -33.17 43.78 -5.85
CA PRO A 21 -33.37 42.86 -6.97
C PRO A 21 -32.11 42.11 -7.41
N ALA A 22 -30.91 42.66 -7.16
CA ALA A 22 -29.64 42.11 -7.60
C ALA A 22 -28.52 42.30 -6.58
N LEU A 23 -27.77 41.24 -6.28
CA LEU A 23 -26.65 41.23 -5.35
C LEU A 23 -25.44 40.50 -5.95
N ASP A 24 -24.35 41.21 -6.17
CA ASP A 24 -23.08 40.63 -6.61
C ASP A 24 -22.04 40.71 -5.49
N LEU A 25 -21.56 39.54 -5.06
CA LEU A 25 -20.49 39.35 -4.07
C LEU A 25 -19.35 38.50 -4.64
N SER A 26 -19.26 38.38 -5.97
CA SER A 26 -18.24 37.57 -6.61
C SER A 26 -16.83 38.09 -6.37
N HIS A 27 -15.83 37.21 -6.51
CA HIS A 27 -14.40 37.56 -6.38
C HIS A 27 -14.03 38.17 -5.03
N ASN A 28 -14.64 37.69 -3.97
CA ASN A 28 -14.26 38.05 -2.61
C ASN A 28 -13.61 36.85 -1.92
N ASN A 29 -13.05 37.08 -0.74
CA ASN A 29 -12.49 36.01 0.09
C ASN A 29 -13.46 35.67 1.23
N LEU A 30 -14.77 35.69 0.94
CA LEU A 30 -15.80 35.34 1.91
C LEU A 30 -15.72 33.84 2.19
N SER A 31 -15.81 33.47 3.47
CA SER A 31 -15.72 32.09 3.93
C SER A 31 -16.66 31.84 5.10
N GLY A 32 -16.87 30.57 5.43
CA GLY A 32 -17.85 30.13 6.42
C GLY A 32 -19.19 29.71 5.80
N ASP A 33 -20.15 29.36 6.65
CA ASP A 33 -21.42 28.78 6.20
C ASP A 33 -22.30 29.85 5.55
N LEU A 34 -22.82 29.55 4.36
CA LEU A 34 -23.81 30.42 3.71
C LEU A 34 -25.18 30.23 4.39
N PRO A 35 -25.80 31.28 4.95
CA PRO A 35 -27.13 31.17 5.55
C PRO A 35 -28.22 31.15 4.46
N ILE A 36 -28.38 30.00 3.79
CA ILE A 36 -29.32 29.79 2.67
C ILE A 36 -30.72 30.31 3.02
N LEU A 37 -31.19 30.01 4.23
CA LEU A 37 -32.51 30.43 4.74
C LEU A 37 -32.75 31.95 4.65
N ASN A 38 -31.73 32.77 4.91
CA ASN A 38 -31.87 34.22 4.86
C ASN A 38 -32.01 34.73 3.43
N PHE A 39 -31.35 34.08 2.46
CA PHE A 39 -31.51 34.41 1.05
C PHE A 39 -32.82 33.90 0.47
N SER A 40 -33.35 32.78 0.98
CA SER A 40 -34.67 32.28 0.62
C SER A 40 -35.78 33.30 0.96
N LEU A 41 -35.64 34.04 2.06
CA LEU A 41 -36.60 35.07 2.52
C LEU A 41 -36.62 36.34 1.65
N LEU A 42 -35.57 36.58 0.85
CA LEU A 42 -35.51 37.75 -0.03
C LEU A 42 -36.26 37.47 -1.33
N GLU A 43 -37.59 37.54 -1.32
CA GLU A 43 -38.44 37.21 -2.49
C GLU A 43 -38.15 38.05 -3.73
N ASN A 44 -37.70 39.30 -3.57
CA ASN A 44 -37.42 40.19 -4.69
C ASN A 44 -36.02 39.97 -5.32
N LEU A 45 -35.15 39.15 -4.70
CA LEU A 45 -33.80 38.92 -5.19
C LEU A 45 -33.85 38.01 -6.43
N THR A 46 -33.55 38.58 -7.60
CA THR A 46 -33.56 37.89 -8.90
C THR A 46 -32.16 37.52 -9.38
N PHE A 47 -31.16 38.34 -9.01
CA PHE A 47 -29.76 38.09 -9.34
C PHE A 47 -28.95 37.97 -8.06
N LEU A 48 -28.21 36.87 -7.95
CA LEU A 48 -27.23 36.65 -6.89
C LEU A 48 -25.97 36.11 -7.55
N ASN A 49 -24.79 36.65 -7.21
CA ASN A 49 -23.51 36.12 -7.67
C ASN A 49 -22.55 35.95 -6.49
N LEU A 50 -22.19 34.71 -6.18
CA LEU A 50 -21.30 34.31 -5.08
C LEU A 50 -20.01 33.66 -5.61
N SER A 51 -19.78 33.71 -6.92
CA SER A 51 -18.67 33.01 -7.56
C SER A 51 -17.31 33.49 -7.05
N TYR A 52 -16.31 32.62 -7.08
CA TYR A 52 -14.96 32.93 -6.61
C TYR A 52 -14.93 33.44 -5.15
N ASN A 53 -15.51 32.66 -4.25
CA ASN A 53 -15.43 32.81 -2.79
C ASN A 53 -15.05 31.45 -2.18
N ASP A 54 -14.98 31.35 -0.86
CA ASP A 54 -14.50 30.15 -0.15
C ASP A 54 -15.47 29.76 0.98
N PHE A 55 -16.77 29.71 0.66
CA PHE A 55 -17.80 29.28 1.60
C PHE A 55 -17.65 27.79 1.90
N THR A 56 -17.98 27.39 3.12
CA THR A 56 -17.99 25.98 3.51
C THR A 56 -19.20 25.29 2.90
N GLU A 57 -19.01 24.03 2.47
CA GLU A 57 -20.10 23.19 1.97
C GLU A 57 -21.19 23.11 3.03
N CYS A 58 -22.28 23.85 2.84
CA CYS A 58 -23.44 23.75 3.70
C CYS A 58 -24.07 22.38 3.42
N GLY A 59 -24.20 21.52 4.44
CA GLY A 59 -24.76 20.17 4.34
C GLY A 59 -26.26 20.11 3.98
N ILE A 60 -26.77 21.13 3.28
CA ILE A 60 -28.17 21.31 2.93
C ILE A 60 -28.30 21.21 1.42
N SER A 61 -28.90 20.09 0.99
CA SER A 61 -29.42 19.84 -0.35
C SER A 61 -30.67 20.68 -0.62
N ASP A 62 -30.63 22.00 -0.42
CA ASP A 62 -31.75 22.86 -0.78
C ASP A 62 -31.69 23.17 -2.29
N SER A 63 -32.13 22.19 -3.09
CA SER A 63 -32.18 22.30 -4.55
C SER A 63 -32.93 23.56 -4.99
N HIS A 64 -33.97 23.95 -4.24
CA HIS A 64 -34.82 25.09 -4.57
C HIS A 64 -34.07 26.44 -4.53
N PHE A 65 -33.08 26.60 -3.64
CA PHE A 65 -32.25 27.82 -3.62
C PHE A 65 -31.33 27.87 -4.84
N PHE A 66 -30.68 26.75 -5.17
CA PHE A 66 -29.77 26.66 -6.32
C PHE A 66 -30.51 26.68 -7.67
N GLU A 67 -31.77 26.27 -7.72
CA GLU A 67 -32.62 26.35 -8.92
C GLU A 67 -33.11 27.78 -9.19
N ARG A 68 -33.26 28.60 -8.15
CA ARG A 68 -33.70 29.99 -8.26
C ARG A 68 -32.67 30.89 -8.95
N PHE A 69 -31.39 30.59 -8.79
CA PHE A 69 -30.27 31.40 -9.32
C PHE A 69 -29.49 30.63 -10.39
N ASN A 70 -28.76 31.34 -11.25
CA ASN A 70 -27.96 30.70 -12.27
C ASN A 70 -26.78 29.93 -11.63
N LEU A 71 -26.49 28.71 -12.11
CA LEU A 71 -25.36 27.91 -11.65
C LEU A 71 -24.01 28.64 -11.77
N SER A 72 -23.86 29.55 -12.73
CA SER A 72 -22.65 30.37 -12.89
C SER A 72 -22.33 31.20 -11.65
N SER A 73 -23.37 31.60 -10.90
CA SER A 73 -23.27 32.40 -9.68
C SER A 73 -22.61 31.66 -8.53
N PHE A 74 -22.43 30.34 -8.62
CA PHE A 74 -21.81 29.51 -7.58
C PHE A 74 -20.51 28.86 -8.04
N ILE A 75 -19.99 29.26 -9.21
CA ILE A 75 -18.71 28.74 -9.70
C ILE A 75 -17.62 29.08 -8.68
N ARG A 76 -16.91 28.04 -8.22
CA ARG A 76 -15.76 28.19 -7.33
C ARG A 76 -16.10 29.02 -6.07
N SER A 77 -17.32 28.87 -5.55
CA SER A 77 -17.75 29.47 -4.30
C SER A 77 -17.54 28.55 -3.09
N GLY A 78 -17.22 27.27 -3.31
CA GLY A 78 -17.18 26.22 -2.30
C GLY A 78 -18.53 25.55 -2.02
N LEU A 79 -19.64 26.07 -2.58
CA LEU A 79 -21.00 25.57 -2.32
C LEU A 79 -21.48 24.49 -3.30
N VAL A 80 -20.89 24.42 -4.49
CA VAL A 80 -21.27 23.45 -5.52
C VAL A 80 -20.14 22.43 -5.68
N PRO A 81 -20.43 21.13 -5.58
CA PRO A 81 -19.42 20.09 -5.79
C PRO A 81 -18.86 20.20 -7.20
N ASN A 82 -17.54 20.42 -7.31
CA ASN A 82 -16.87 20.51 -8.59
C ASN A 82 -16.74 19.12 -9.21
N HIS A 83 -17.59 18.85 -10.18
CA HIS A 83 -17.70 17.56 -10.88
C HIS A 83 -16.37 17.09 -11.50
N LYS A 84 -15.45 17.99 -11.88
CA LYS A 84 -14.12 17.58 -12.36
C LYS A 84 -13.27 16.94 -11.25
N GLU A 85 -13.32 17.50 -10.05
CA GLU A 85 -12.55 17.02 -8.91
C GLU A 85 -13.10 15.69 -8.37
N PHE A 86 -14.43 15.58 -8.28
CA PHE A 86 -15.11 14.33 -7.93
C PHE A 86 -14.79 13.21 -8.93
N ARG A 87 -14.79 13.51 -10.24
CA ARG A 87 -14.43 12.52 -11.26
C ARG A 87 -13.01 12.00 -11.12
N ILE A 88 -12.03 12.87 -10.84
CA ILE A 88 -10.62 12.45 -10.64
C ILE A 88 -10.50 11.58 -9.39
N LYS A 89 -11.08 12.01 -8.26
CA LYS A 89 -11.09 11.24 -7.01
C LYS A 89 -11.74 9.86 -7.19
N ALA A 90 -12.86 9.78 -7.92
CA ALA A 90 -13.55 8.53 -8.21
C ALA A 90 -12.71 7.59 -9.09
N VAL A 91 -12.05 8.10 -10.13
CA VAL A 91 -11.18 7.30 -11.00
C VAL A 91 -9.97 6.77 -10.24
N LEU A 92 -9.35 7.60 -9.38
CA LEU A 92 -8.23 7.17 -8.54
C LEU A 92 -8.63 6.05 -7.58
N LEU A 93 -9.83 6.12 -7.00
CA LEU A 93 -10.33 5.09 -6.09
C LEU A 93 -10.67 3.80 -6.88
N LEU A 94 -11.38 3.91 -7.99
CA LEU A 94 -11.85 2.76 -8.77
C LEU A 94 -10.71 2.00 -9.48
N VAL A 95 -9.69 2.71 -9.98
CA VAL A 95 -8.59 2.12 -10.76
C VAL A 95 -7.30 2.03 -9.95
N GLY A 96 -6.97 3.04 -9.16
CA GLY A 96 -5.72 3.10 -8.41
C GLY A 96 -5.67 2.08 -7.26
N PHE A 97 -6.77 1.91 -6.52
CA PHE A 97 -6.81 0.96 -5.41
C PHE A 97 -6.61 -0.51 -5.85
N PRO A 98 -7.28 -1.03 -6.91
CA PRO A 98 -7.00 -2.37 -7.41
C PRO A 98 -5.56 -2.58 -7.88
N VAL A 99 -4.99 -1.59 -8.58
CA VAL A 99 -3.60 -1.66 -9.05
C VAL A 99 -2.63 -1.74 -7.87
N LEU A 100 -2.86 -0.93 -6.82
CA LEU A 100 -2.06 -0.97 -5.60
C LEU A 100 -2.11 -2.35 -4.94
N VAL A 101 -3.31 -2.93 -4.80
CA VAL A 101 -3.48 -4.27 -4.22
C VAL A 101 -2.73 -5.33 -5.03
N LEU A 102 -2.82 -5.30 -6.35
CA LEU A 102 -2.10 -6.24 -7.22
C LEU A 102 -0.58 -6.14 -7.05
N VAL A 103 -0.04 -4.92 -7.01
CA VAL A 103 1.40 -4.68 -6.78
C VAL A 103 1.84 -5.26 -5.44
N LEU A 104 1.04 -5.05 -4.38
CA LEU A 104 1.34 -5.62 -3.08
C LEU A 104 1.30 -7.15 -3.10
N VAL A 105 0.30 -7.78 -3.71
CA VAL A 105 0.22 -9.24 -3.81
C VAL A 105 1.44 -9.82 -4.54
N VAL A 106 1.86 -9.20 -5.66
CA VAL A 106 3.04 -9.62 -6.42
C VAL A 106 4.31 -9.45 -5.59
N PHE A 107 4.47 -8.30 -4.91
CA PHE A 107 5.63 -8.03 -4.06
C PHE A 107 5.72 -9.03 -2.89
N TRP A 108 4.61 -9.31 -2.22
CA TRP A 108 4.55 -10.29 -1.14
C TRP A 108 4.81 -11.72 -1.66
N GLY A 109 4.28 -12.07 -2.83
CA GLY A 109 4.58 -13.34 -3.50
C GLY A 109 6.07 -13.50 -3.82
N TRP A 110 6.70 -12.44 -4.32
CA TRP A 110 8.13 -12.38 -4.58
C TRP A 110 8.95 -12.54 -3.29
N LEU A 111 8.57 -11.86 -2.21
CA LEU A 111 9.20 -12.01 -0.89
C LEU A 111 9.06 -13.45 -0.36
N CYS A 112 7.89 -14.07 -0.52
CA CYS A 112 7.68 -15.47 -0.16
C CYS A 112 8.56 -16.41 -1.00
N PHE A 113 8.74 -16.13 -2.28
CA PHE A 113 9.61 -16.90 -3.18
C PHE A 113 11.09 -16.78 -2.80
N LEU A 114 11.58 -15.57 -2.55
CA LEU A 114 12.92 -15.31 -2.03
C LEU A 114 13.18 -16.08 -0.73
N ARG A 115 12.18 -16.17 0.15
CA ARG A 115 12.27 -16.91 1.41
C ARG A 115 12.24 -18.44 1.23
N ARG A 116 11.72 -18.94 0.11
CA ARG A 116 11.57 -20.39 -0.17
C ARG A 116 12.84 -21.05 -0.73
N SER A 117 13.84 -20.25 -1.16
CA SER A 117 15.13 -20.74 -1.68
C SER A 117 16.13 -21.18 -0.57
N ASN A 118 15.68 -22.00 0.40
CA ASN A 118 16.55 -22.56 1.44
C ASN A 118 16.01 -23.91 2.00
N LYS A 119 15.51 -24.80 1.15
CA LYS A 119 14.91 -26.08 1.57
C LYS A 119 15.73 -27.35 1.32
N HIS A 120 17.01 -27.24 0.95
CA HIS A 120 17.90 -28.40 0.78
C HIS A 120 19.18 -28.29 1.63
N LYS A 121 19.02 -28.15 2.95
CA LYS A 121 20.16 -28.27 3.87
C LYS A 121 20.10 -29.63 4.57
N PHE A 122 20.90 -30.57 4.10
CA PHE A 122 21.16 -31.82 4.82
C PHE A 122 21.85 -31.48 6.14
N THR A 123 21.08 -31.49 7.22
CA THR A 123 21.58 -31.16 8.56
C THR A 123 22.28 -32.40 9.14
N PRO A 124 23.34 -32.26 9.95
CA PRO A 124 24.01 -33.41 10.58
C PRO A 124 23.07 -34.35 11.35
N SER A 125 21.95 -33.83 11.88
CA SER A 125 20.90 -34.62 12.53
C SER A 125 20.16 -35.56 11.57
N ILE A 126 19.92 -35.13 10.33
CA ILE A 126 19.27 -35.95 9.29
C ILE A 126 20.22 -37.08 8.89
N LEU A 127 21.51 -36.77 8.68
CA LEU A 127 22.53 -37.77 8.34
C LEU A 127 22.74 -38.77 9.48
N LYS A 128 22.74 -38.30 10.73
CA LYS A 128 22.82 -39.15 11.92
C LYS A 128 21.60 -40.08 12.02
N ALA A 129 20.39 -39.58 11.78
CA ALA A 129 19.19 -40.42 11.78
C ALA A 129 19.20 -41.44 10.65
N ALA A 130 19.59 -41.03 9.44
CA ALA A 130 19.61 -41.90 8.26
C ALA A 130 20.61 -43.05 8.37
N THR A 131 21.72 -42.83 9.08
CA THR A 131 22.77 -43.84 9.30
C THR A 131 22.64 -44.57 10.63
N ASP A 132 21.53 -44.36 11.35
CA ASP A 132 21.28 -44.93 12.68
C ASP A 132 22.45 -44.63 13.65
N GLY A 133 22.76 -43.35 13.80
CA GLY A 133 23.81 -42.88 14.70
C GLY A 133 25.22 -43.16 14.21
N PHE A 134 25.43 -43.37 12.89
CA PHE A 134 26.69 -43.85 12.32
C PHE A 134 27.12 -45.21 12.88
N SER A 135 26.14 -46.10 13.03
CA SER A 135 26.38 -47.42 13.59
C SER A 135 27.27 -48.28 12.67
N VAL A 136 28.13 -49.09 13.27
CA VAL A 136 29.08 -49.96 12.54
C VAL A 136 28.34 -50.96 11.64
N ARG A 137 27.11 -51.34 11.97
CA ARG A 137 26.24 -52.18 11.12
C ARG A 137 25.98 -51.59 9.73
N ASN A 138 26.08 -50.27 9.60
CA ASN A 138 25.86 -49.55 8.37
C ASN A 138 27.17 -49.15 7.68
N LEU A 139 28.33 -49.55 8.21
CA LEU A 139 29.62 -49.25 7.59
C LEU A 139 29.80 -50.07 6.32
N VAL A 140 29.91 -49.39 5.18
CA VAL A 140 30.14 -49.98 3.86
C VAL A 140 31.63 -50.14 3.59
N GLY A 141 32.45 -49.22 4.10
CA GLY A 141 33.90 -49.28 3.91
C GLY A 141 34.63 -48.19 4.67
N LYS A 142 35.93 -48.41 4.89
CA LYS A 142 36.83 -47.45 5.54
C LYS A 142 38.08 -47.28 4.70
N ASN A 143 38.29 -46.06 4.19
CA ASN A 143 39.42 -45.69 3.36
C ASN A 143 40.25 -44.61 4.07
N GLY A 144 41.35 -45.03 4.71
CA GLY A 144 42.23 -44.12 5.43
C GLY A 144 41.50 -43.33 6.52
N ARG A 145 41.32 -42.01 6.31
CA ARG A 145 40.62 -41.08 7.22
C ARG A 145 39.12 -40.93 6.93
N ALA A 146 38.60 -41.62 5.91
CA ALA A 146 37.19 -41.60 5.54
C ALA A 146 36.49 -42.90 5.93
N SER A 147 35.31 -42.78 6.54
CA SER A 147 34.40 -43.89 6.83
C SER A 147 33.12 -43.68 6.03
N VAL A 148 32.72 -44.69 5.27
CA VAL A 148 31.56 -44.65 4.37
C VAL A 148 30.44 -45.48 4.99
N PHE A 149 29.31 -44.83 5.28
CA PHE A 149 28.12 -45.46 5.85
C PHE A 149 26.99 -45.51 4.82
N ARG A 150 26.22 -46.60 4.84
CA ARG A 150 24.93 -46.68 4.18
C ARG A 150 23.89 -46.02 5.07
N GLY A 151 23.03 -45.19 4.50
CA GLY A 151 21.92 -44.57 5.21
C GLY A 151 20.64 -44.66 4.41
N VAL A 152 19.50 -44.57 5.10
CA VAL A 152 18.17 -44.49 4.50
C VAL A 152 17.51 -43.22 5.02
N LEU A 153 17.16 -42.30 4.12
CA LEU A 153 16.48 -41.06 4.44
C LEU A 153 15.02 -41.31 4.85
N ARG A 154 14.34 -40.29 5.39
CA ARG A 154 12.94 -40.39 5.84
C ARG A 154 11.95 -40.70 4.72
N ASP A 155 12.30 -40.36 3.49
CA ASP A 155 11.54 -40.63 2.27
C ASP A 155 11.81 -42.04 1.71
N GLY A 156 12.66 -42.84 2.36
CA GLY A 156 13.06 -44.18 1.90
C GLY A 156 14.24 -44.18 0.92
N SER A 157 14.78 -43.01 0.56
CA SER A 157 15.91 -42.91 -0.37
C SER A 157 17.20 -43.47 0.27
N GLU A 158 17.87 -44.39 -0.42
CA GLU A 158 19.17 -44.91 0.00
C GLU A 158 20.30 -43.92 -0.33
N VAL A 159 21.16 -43.65 0.65
CA VAL A 159 22.29 -42.73 0.52
C VAL A 159 23.58 -43.33 1.05
N ARG A 160 24.69 -42.84 0.50
CA ARG A 160 26.04 -43.15 0.97
C ARG A 160 26.60 -41.90 1.66
N VAL A 161 26.86 -42.00 2.96
CA VAL A 161 27.36 -40.91 3.78
C VAL A 161 28.83 -41.14 4.08
N GLU A 162 29.70 -40.31 3.50
CA GLU A 162 31.14 -40.36 3.74
C GLU A 162 31.56 -39.35 4.81
N ILE A 163 32.24 -39.81 5.85
CA ILE A 163 32.65 -39.02 7.01
C ILE A 163 34.17 -39.03 7.10
N TYR A 164 34.76 -37.84 7.08
CA TYR A 164 36.19 -37.65 7.24
C TYR A 164 36.52 -37.36 8.71
N LEU A 165 37.19 -38.30 9.39
CA LEU A 165 37.60 -38.18 10.79
C LEU A 165 39.04 -37.66 10.89
N GLY A 166 39.23 -36.54 11.60
CA GLY A 166 40.55 -36.02 11.95
C GLY A 166 40.50 -34.57 12.43
N ALA A 167 41.46 -34.18 13.29
CA ALA A 167 41.68 -32.78 13.65
C ALA A 167 42.21 -32.03 12.42
N MET A 168 41.31 -31.42 11.66
CA MET A 168 41.68 -30.56 10.54
C MET A 168 41.95 -29.15 11.06
N SER A 169 43.09 -28.58 10.68
CA SER A 169 43.30 -27.13 10.84
C SER A 169 42.16 -26.37 10.13
N ILE A 170 41.85 -25.16 10.59
CA ILE A 170 40.82 -24.30 9.99
C ILE A 170 41.09 -24.11 8.48
N GLU A 171 42.37 -24.03 8.10
CA GLU A 171 42.83 -23.93 6.73
C GLU A 171 42.48 -25.16 5.88
N ASN A 172 42.75 -26.37 6.38
CA ASN A 172 42.43 -27.61 5.67
C ASN A 172 40.91 -27.78 5.50
N ARG A 173 40.12 -27.37 6.49
CA ARG A 173 38.65 -27.36 6.38
C ARG A 173 38.16 -26.40 5.29
N ARG A 174 38.76 -25.21 5.16
CA ARG A 174 38.40 -24.24 4.10
C ARG A 174 38.70 -24.80 2.71
N ARG A 175 39.88 -25.38 2.51
CA ARG A 175 40.26 -26.00 1.22
C ARG A 175 39.34 -27.15 0.86
N PHE A 176 38.98 -27.98 1.83
CA PHE A 176 38.03 -29.08 1.61
C PHE A 176 36.66 -28.57 1.16
N VAL A 177 36.11 -27.53 1.82
CA VAL A 177 34.84 -26.92 1.41
C VAL A 177 34.92 -26.34 0.00
N GLN A 178 36.01 -25.66 -0.34
CA GLN A 178 36.22 -25.12 -1.70
C GLN A 178 36.28 -26.24 -2.76
N GLN A 179 36.98 -27.34 -2.48
CA GLN A 179 37.04 -28.47 -3.40
C GLN A 179 35.68 -29.14 -3.61
N CYS A 180 34.89 -29.31 -2.53
CA CYS A 180 33.53 -29.82 -2.65
C CYS A 180 32.64 -28.89 -3.50
N GLU A 181 32.77 -27.57 -3.34
CA GLU A 181 32.00 -26.60 -4.11
C GLU A 181 32.32 -26.66 -5.61
N ILE A 182 33.60 -26.78 -5.96
CA ILE A 182 34.04 -26.97 -7.36
C ILE A 182 33.45 -28.27 -7.95
N LEU A 183 33.49 -29.38 -7.20
CA LEU A 183 32.95 -30.67 -7.67
C LEU A 183 31.44 -30.63 -7.92
N VAL A 184 30.68 -29.95 -7.07
CA VAL A 184 29.24 -29.76 -7.26
C VAL A 184 28.94 -28.93 -8.52
N GLN A 185 29.73 -27.88 -8.76
CA GLN A 185 29.58 -27.05 -9.96
C GLN A 185 29.91 -27.82 -11.24
N LEU A 186 30.88 -28.74 -11.20
CA LEU A 186 31.21 -29.60 -12.34
C LEU A 186 30.11 -30.62 -12.65
N GLN A 187 29.52 -31.26 -11.63
CA GLN A 187 28.41 -32.20 -11.83
C GLN A 187 27.13 -31.55 -12.37
N HIS A 188 26.87 -30.28 -12.04
CA HIS A 188 25.68 -29.59 -12.54
C HIS A 188 25.81 -29.13 -14.01
N LYS A 189 27.01 -29.22 -14.59
CA LYS A 189 27.29 -28.74 -15.96
C LYS A 189 27.39 -29.85 -17.02
N THR A 190 27.44 -31.11 -16.59
CA THR A 190 27.35 -32.32 -17.43
C THR A 190 25.92 -32.81 -17.53
#